data_AF-A0A0S8DNA7-F1
#
_entry.id   AF-A0A0S8DNA7-F1
#
_cell.length_a   1.000
_cell.length_b   1.000
_cell.length_c   1.000
_cell.angle_alpha   90.00
_cell.angle_beta   90.00
_cell.angle_gamma   90.00
#
_symmetry.space_group_name_H-M   'P 1'
#
loop_
_entity.id
_entity.type
_entity.pdbx_description
1 polymer ?
#
loop_
_entity_poly.entity_id
_entity_poly.type
_entity_poly.pdbx_seq_one_letter_code
_entity_poly.pdbx_strand_id
1 'polypeptide(L)'
;MSNCYSTATVYGDADIGGLVGSGGDETNCFWDAEASGLADSAGTGGLSTAAMGDIQTYLEAGWDFLGEIQNGFHETWQMPEGGGYPVLSAFNGYIPPQLPGKGTPEDPYLISEAMELGTAYYSPGGCYKLVASVDLSGITWSAAALPAFAGVFDGNGQTIENLTISGKGLIGLFGWLQKGSQVKNLGVVDANVVGGDYENGILAGCNLGGVINCYTSGHIQASGYVGGLIGNNERGSIIDCHSTAFVRGGGDVGGLIGRNLDGIVDNCHSSGSVYGRDVNDTVGGLIGSNHHQGNVSNSYSTGVVCGIVSDGDGRRWGSVGGLVGANTYGRLIDCYSTSTVAGDNNVGGLVGRNGISGWGPGLAGIVANCCSTGEVSGNTSLGGLLGCNEKGRIDNCYSTAAVTGDVQIGGLGGRNEDSISNCYSTGTVAGNIDVGGLLGHSRGDVTDSFWDIETSGLTSSYGGTGKTTGEMQTPDTFLEAGWDFIDETANGTEDVWWIPEGQDYPRLRWESSN
;
A
#
# COMPACT_ATOMS: atom_id res chain seq x y z
N MET A 1 19.44 -21.19 -3.78
CA MET A 1 20.23 -20.55 -4.87
C MET A 1 19.38 -20.51 -6.12
N SER A 2 19.59 -19.56 -7.04
CA SER A 2 18.84 -19.54 -8.30
C SER A 2 19.73 -19.31 -9.51
N ASN A 3 19.30 -19.85 -10.66
CA ASN A 3 19.93 -19.69 -11.97
C ASN A 3 21.45 -19.94 -11.93
N CYS A 4 21.83 -21.11 -11.43
CA CYS A 4 23.21 -21.52 -11.22
C CYS A 4 23.48 -22.90 -11.81
N TYR A 5 24.73 -23.21 -12.14
CA TYR A 5 25.05 -24.57 -12.59
C TYR A 5 26.41 -25.06 -12.11
N SER A 6 26.59 -26.39 -12.07
CA SER A 6 27.85 -27.05 -11.74
C SER A 6 28.25 -28.05 -12.82
N THR A 7 29.55 -28.07 -13.17
CA THR A 7 30.14 -29.04 -14.12
C THR A 7 31.32 -29.77 -13.52
N ALA A 8 31.58 -29.56 -12.23
CA ALA A 8 32.75 -30.10 -11.56
C ALA A 8 32.57 -31.59 -11.27
N THR A 9 33.66 -32.35 -11.36
CA THR A 9 33.72 -33.68 -10.78
C THR A 9 33.76 -33.58 -9.27
N VAL A 10 32.86 -34.28 -8.59
CA VAL A 10 32.71 -34.24 -7.14
C VAL A 10 33.16 -35.57 -6.54
N TYR A 11 33.98 -35.52 -5.50
CA TYR A 11 34.43 -36.69 -4.74
C TYR A 11 34.17 -36.48 -3.25
N GLY A 12 33.67 -37.51 -2.56
CA GLY A 12 33.45 -37.46 -1.11
C GLY A 12 32.81 -38.74 -0.58
N ASP A 13 32.81 -38.88 0.74
CA ASP A 13 32.39 -40.11 1.44
C ASP A 13 30.99 -40.01 2.08
N ALA A 14 30.42 -38.81 2.19
CA ALA A 14 29.07 -38.54 2.71
C ALA A 14 28.57 -37.16 2.24
N ASP A 15 27.24 -36.97 2.17
CA ASP A 15 26.58 -35.71 1.77
C ASP A 15 27.15 -35.12 0.48
N ILE A 16 27.21 -35.95 -0.58
CA ILE A 16 27.65 -35.53 -1.92
C ILE A 16 26.46 -35.35 -2.84
N GLY A 17 26.53 -34.34 -3.71
CA GLY A 17 25.53 -34.06 -4.73
C GLY A 17 26.17 -33.29 -5.88
N GLY A 18 25.61 -33.43 -7.08
CA GLY A 18 26.14 -32.80 -8.28
C GLY A 18 26.11 -31.26 -8.25
N LEU A 19 25.21 -30.69 -7.45
CA LEU A 19 25.15 -29.25 -7.16
C LEU A 19 25.28 -28.97 -5.65
N VAL A 20 24.49 -29.64 -4.82
CA VAL A 20 24.46 -29.46 -3.36
C VAL A 20 24.44 -30.82 -2.65
N GLY A 21 25.31 -30.95 -1.65
CA GLY A 21 25.57 -32.21 -0.94
C GLY A 21 24.51 -32.65 0.07
N SER A 22 23.85 -31.72 0.76
CA SER A 22 22.75 -32.00 1.68
C SER A 22 21.89 -30.77 1.95
N GLY A 23 20.56 -30.95 1.86
CA GLY A 23 19.58 -29.86 1.98
C GLY A 23 19.69 -28.80 0.88
N GLY A 24 18.67 -27.97 0.73
CA GLY A 24 18.70 -26.85 -0.22
C GLY A 24 17.32 -26.44 -0.75
N ASP A 25 17.20 -25.14 -1.02
CA ASP A 25 16.08 -24.50 -1.75
C ASP A 25 16.65 -23.93 -3.06
N GLU A 26 17.14 -24.79 -3.94
CA GLU A 26 17.64 -24.44 -5.26
C GLU A 26 16.47 -24.32 -6.25
N THR A 27 16.48 -23.26 -7.05
CA THR A 27 15.46 -23.01 -8.08
C THR A 27 16.15 -22.79 -9.40
N ASN A 28 15.77 -23.51 -10.45
CA ASN A 28 16.35 -23.38 -11.80
C ASN A 28 17.88 -23.52 -11.82
N CYS A 29 18.44 -24.33 -10.92
CA CYS A 29 19.85 -24.67 -10.93
C CYS A 29 20.07 -26.10 -11.43
N PHE A 30 21.19 -26.30 -12.12
CA PHE A 30 21.48 -27.54 -12.84
C PHE A 30 22.87 -28.07 -12.52
N TRP A 31 23.12 -29.34 -12.79
CA TRP A 31 24.48 -29.84 -12.87
C TRP A 31 24.62 -30.85 -13.99
N ASP A 32 25.85 -30.99 -14.48
CA ASP A 32 26.21 -31.99 -15.47
C ASP A 32 26.41 -33.35 -14.79
N ALA A 33 25.45 -34.26 -14.95
CA ALA A 33 25.45 -35.60 -14.37
C ALA A 33 26.55 -36.50 -14.95
N GLU A 34 26.95 -36.25 -16.20
CA GLU A 34 27.98 -37.03 -16.89
C GLU A 34 29.38 -36.58 -16.47
N ALA A 35 29.60 -35.26 -16.35
CA ALA A 35 30.87 -34.70 -15.90
C ALA A 35 31.10 -34.86 -14.38
N SER A 36 30.03 -34.75 -13.59
CA SER A 36 30.10 -34.93 -12.14
C SER A 36 30.23 -36.40 -11.71
N GLY A 37 29.71 -37.32 -12.52
CA GLY A 37 29.57 -38.73 -12.14
C GLY A 37 28.48 -39.00 -11.10
N LEU A 38 27.63 -37.99 -10.81
CA LEU A 38 26.57 -38.06 -9.81
C LEU A 38 25.21 -37.92 -10.50
N ALA A 39 24.40 -38.98 -10.38
CA ALA A 39 23.04 -39.00 -10.92
C ALA A 39 22.05 -38.16 -10.07
N ASP A 40 22.36 -37.94 -8.79
CA ASP A 40 21.47 -37.30 -7.82
C ASP A 40 22.16 -36.15 -7.05
N SER A 41 21.37 -35.15 -6.66
CA SER A 41 21.72 -34.01 -5.79
C SER A 41 20.49 -33.68 -4.93
N ALA A 42 20.65 -32.99 -3.81
CA ALA A 42 19.50 -32.46 -3.08
C ALA A 42 18.74 -31.43 -3.97
N GLY A 43 17.42 -31.60 -4.14
CA GLY A 43 16.50 -30.57 -4.65
C GLY A 43 16.08 -30.63 -6.13
N THR A 44 16.93 -31.08 -7.06
CA THR A 44 16.62 -31.12 -8.52
C THR A 44 17.27 -32.34 -9.20
N GLY A 45 17.05 -32.55 -10.50
CA GLY A 45 17.63 -33.66 -11.29
C GLY A 45 18.78 -33.20 -12.19
N GLY A 46 19.81 -34.05 -12.35
CA GLY A 46 20.99 -33.75 -13.15
C GLY A 46 20.70 -33.82 -14.64
N LEU A 47 21.42 -33.03 -15.43
CA LEU A 47 21.28 -32.96 -16.88
C LEU A 47 22.48 -33.63 -17.57
N SER A 48 22.28 -34.12 -18.80
CA SER A 48 23.39 -34.61 -19.62
C SER A 48 24.27 -33.44 -20.10
N THR A 49 25.52 -33.72 -20.48
CA THR A 49 26.42 -32.71 -21.07
C THR A 49 25.77 -32.04 -22.28
N ALA A 50 25.03 -32.81 -23.09
CA ALA A 50 24.33 -32.30 -24.26
C ALA A 50 23.20 -31.34 -23.90
N ALA A 51 22.39 -31.66 -22.88
CA ALA A 51 21.31 -30.79 -22.41
C ALA A 51 21.87 -29.51 -21.78
N MET A 52 22.98 -29.61 -21.04
CA MET A 52 23.72 -28.46 -20.48
C MET A 52 24.35 -27.56 -21.56
N GLY A 53 24.49 -28.07 -22.79
CA GLY A 53 24.95 -27.28 -23.95
C GLY A 53 23.82 -26.70 -24.80
N ASP A 54 22.55 -26.99 -24.48
CA ASP A 54 21.39 -26.49 -25.21
C ASP A 54 20.82 -25.25 -24.51
N ILE A 55 20.75 -24.13 -25.23
CA ILE A 55 20.18 -22.88 -24.71
C ILE A 55 18.72 -23.04 -24.29
N GLN A 56 17.95 -23.91 -24.96
CA GLN A 56 16.53 -24.12 -24.64
C GLN A 56 16.33 -24.63 -23.21
N THR A 57 17.25 -25.46 -22.70
CA THR A 57 17.26 -25.92 -21.31
C THR A 57 17.15 -24.76 -20.32
N TYR A 58 17.90 -23.69 -20.57
CA TYR A 58 17.99 -22.56 -19.66
C TYR A 58 16.87 -21.54 -19.90
N LEU A 59 16.47 -21.34 -21.16
CA LEU A 59 15.32 -20.49 -21.50
C LEU A 59 14.01 -21.04 -20.91
N GLU A 60 13.78 -22.35 -21.02
CA GLU A 60 12.63 -23.02 -20.39
C GLU A 60 12.67 -22.93 -18.86
N ALA A 61 13.87 -22.81 -18.28
CA ALA A 61 14.08 -22.58 -16.86
C ALA A 61 14.03 -21.10 -16.45
N GLY A 62 13.78 -20.17 -17.39
CA GLY A 62 13.69 -18.74 -17.12
C GLY A 62 15.03 -18.05 -16.83
N TRP A 63 16.11 -18.52 -17.45
CA TRP A 63 17.38 -17.79 -17.43
C TRP A 63 17.36 -16.67 -18.48
N ASP A 64 17.79 -15.48 -18.07
CA ASP A 64 17.91 -14.29 -18.91
C ASP A 64 19.18 -14.35 -19.77
N PHE A 65 19.02 -14.63 -21.06
CA PHE A 65 20.10 -14.79 -22.05
C PHE A 65 20.17 -13.64 -23.03
N LEU A 66 21.39 -13.33 -23.50
CA LEU A 66 21.67 -12.29 -24.48
C LEU A 66 20.69 -12.32 -25.69
N GLY A 67 19.87 -11.27 -25.83
CA GLY A 67 18.90 -11.08 -26.90
C GLY A 67 17.51 -11.71 -26.65
N GLU A 68 17.29 -12.25 -25.46
CA GLU A 68 15.98 -12.71 -24.99
C GLU A 68 15.26 -11.59 -24.25
N ILE A 69 13.93 -11.53 -24.39
CA ILE A 69 13.11 -10.44 -23.83
C ILE A 69 11.89 -10.95 -23.06
N GLN A 70 11.69 -12.26 -22.89
CA GLN A 70 10.48 -12.78 -22.26
C GLN A 70 10.53 -12.60 -20.73
N ASN A 71 11.72 -12.64 -20.12
CA ASN A 71 11.88 -12.61 -18.65
C ASN A 71 12.68 -11.40 -18.11
N GLY A 72 13.11 -10.47 -18.95
CA GLY A 72 13.83 -9.27 -18.51
C GLY A 72 14.77 -8.68 -19.57
N PHE A 73 15.70 -7.84 -19.10
CA PHE A 73 16.71 -7.14 -19.89
C PHE A 73 18.09 -7.16 -19.22
N HIS A 74 18.29 -8.03 -18.23
CA HIS A 74 19.56 -8.09 -17.49
C HIS A 74 20.63 -8.85 -18.28
N GLU A 75 20.24 -9.53 -19.37
CA GLU A 75 21.13 -10.09 -20.40
C GLU A 75 22.28 -10.85 -19.75
N THR A 76 21.97 -11.66 -18.73
CA THR A 76 22.96 -12.12 -17.74
C THR A 76 23.87 -13.20 -18.33
N TRP A 77 23.28 -14.08 -19.13
CA TRP A 77 23.94 -15.26 -19.68
C TRP A 77 24.12 -15.15 -21.18
N GLN A 78 25.13 -15.83 -21.73
CA GLN A 78 25.24 -16.06 -23.15
C GLN A 78 25.83 -17.44 -23.41
N MET A 79 25.47 -18.05 -24.54
CA MET A 79 26.15 -19.27 -25.00
C MET A 79 27.43 -18.93 -25.75
N PRO A 80 28.56 -19.63 -25.48
CA PRO A 80 29.78 -19.46 -26.27
C PRO A 80 29.58 -19.83 -27.75
N GLU A 81 30.20 -19.09 -28.68
CA GLU A 81 30.10 -19.35 -30.15
C GLU A 81 30.58 -20.76 -30.57
N GLY A 82 31.38 -21.43 -29.73
CA GLY A 82 31.87 -22.80 -29.96
C GLY A 82 31.05 -23.91 -29.30
N GLY A 83 29.92 -23.58 -28.68
CA GLY A 83 29.17 -24.49 -27.81
C GLY A 83 29.83 -24.67 -26.44
N GLY A 84 29.15 -25.42 -25.56
CA GLY A 84 29.55 -25.59 -24.17
C GLY A 84 28.51 -25.00 -23.22
N TYR A 85 28.93 -24.72 -21.99
CA TYR A 85 28.03 -24.24 -20.94
C TYR A 85 27.79 -22.73 -21.03
N PRO A 86 26.68 -22.21 -20.48
CA PRO A 86 26.42 -20.80 -20.39
C PRO A 86 27.55 -20.05 -19.67
N VAL A 87 27.90 -18.87 -20.17
CA VAL A 87 28.85 -17.98 -19.51
C VAL A 87 28.17 -16.66 -19.18
N LEU A 88 28.67 -15.98 -18.15
CA LEU A 88 28.24 -14.63 -17.83
C LEU A 88 28.56 -13.69 -19.00
N SER A 89 27.56 -12.98 -19.49
CA SER A 89 27.65 -12.16 -20.69
C SER A 89 28.75 -11.10 -20.59
N ALA A 90 28.84 -10.46 -19.42
CA ALA A 90 29.82 -9.41 -19.10
C ALA A 90 31.29 -9.88 -19.22
N PHE A 91 31.57 -11.16 -19.00
CA PHE A 91 32.94 -11.71 -19.14
C PHE A 91 33.25 -12.19 -20.56
N ASN A 92 32.26 -12.21 -21.45
CA ASN A 92 32.40 -12.66 -22.82
C ASN A 92 31.96 -11.59 -23.84
N GLY A 93 32.30 -10.33 -23.53
CA GLY A 93 32.28 -9.21 -24.49
C GLY A 93 30.96 -8.46 -24.63
N TYR A 94 29.92 -8.81 -23.86
CA TYR A 94 28.70 -8.02 -23.82
C TYR A 94 28.96 -6.65 -23.16
N ILE A 95 28.46 -5.60 -23.79
CA ILE A 95 28.48 -4.22 -23.28
C ILE A 95 27.02 -3.75 -23.26
N PRO A 96 26.47 -3.35 -22.10
CA PRO A 96 25.11 -2.83 -22.03
C PRO A 96 24.89 -1.62 -22.95
N PRO A 97 23.65 -1.36 -23.39
CA PRO A 97 23.31 -0.19 -24.20
C PRO A 97 23.93 1.08 -23.63
N GLN A 98 24.63 1.83 -24.48
CA GLN A 98 25.26 3.09 -24.09
C GLN A 98 24.23 4.21 -24.24
N LEU A 99 23.67 4.66 -23.10
CA LEU A 99 22.67 5.71 -23.11
C LEU A 99 23.29 7.09 -23.40
N PRO A 100 22.58 7.99 -24.09
CA PRO A 100 22.94 9.40 -24.13
C PRO A 100 22.97 9.98 -22.72
N GLY A 101 23.94 10.85 -22.43
CA GLY A 101 24.13 11.50 -21.13
C GLY A 101 25.24 10.86 -20.29
N LYS A 102 25.41 11.33 -19.05
CA LYS A 102 26.47 10.89 -18.12
C LYS A 102 25.95 10.33 -16.81
N GLY A 103 24.63 10.21 -16.65
CA GLY A 103 24.01 9.74 -15.42
C GLY A 103 24.13 10.71 -14.25
N THR A 104 24.36 12.00 -14.52
CA THR A 104 24.46 13.06 -13.50
C THR A 104 23.17 13.88 -13.46
N PRO A 105 22.88 14.64 -12.37
CA PRO A 105 21.70 15.50 -12.32
C PRO A 105 21.62 16.52 -13.47
N GLU A 106 22.76 17.05 -13.91
CA GLU A 106 22.84 18.04 -15.00
C GLU A 106 22.81 17.41 -16.40
N ASP A 107 23.21 16.15 -16.51
CA ASP A 107 23.33 15.40 -17.76
C ASP A 107 22.89 13.94 -17.52
N PRO A 108 21.57 13.70 -17.35
CA PRO A 108 21.03 12.39 -17.00
C PRO A 108 21.09 11.44 -18.19
N TYR A 109 21.09 10.14 -17.90
CA TYR A 109 20.89 9.13 -18.93
C TYR A 109 19.48 9.22 -19.52
N LEU A 110 19.37 9.21 -20.84
CA LEU A 110 18.09 9.31 -21.55
C LEU A 110 17.56 7.92 -21.91
N ILE A 111 16.29 7.66 -21.59
CA ILE A 111 15.59 6.41 -21.89
C ILE A 111 14.39 6.73 -22.79
N SER A 112 14.26 5.98 -23.87
CA SER A 112 13.22 6.10 -24.91
C SER A 112 12.58 4.76 -25.27
N GLU A 113 13.18 3.64 -24.88
CA GLU A 113 12.67 2.29 -25.15
C GLU A 113 12.97 1.30 -24.03
N ALA A 114 12.39 0.11 -24.12
CA ALA A 114 12.37 -0.87 -23.03
C ALA A 114 13.75 -1.43 -22.69
N MET A 115 14.57 -1.77 -23.69
CA MET A 115 15.95 -2.25 -23.47
C MET A 115 16.82 -1.23 -22.71
N GLU A 116 16.60 0.07 -22.95
CA GLU A 116 17.33 1.16 -22.30
C GLU A 116 16.99 1.26 -20.81
N LEU A 117 15.76 0.91 -20.40
CA LEU A 117 15.37 0.83 -18.99
C LEU A 117 16.21 -0.18 -18.22
N GLY A 118 16.57 -1.30 -18.85
CA GLY A 118 17.41 -2.34 -18.26
C GLY A 118 18.80 -1.85 -17.83
N THR A 119 19.31 -0.77 -18.43
CA THR A 119 20.63 -0.21 -18.06
C THR A 119 20.68 0.30 -16.61
N ALA A 120 19.54 0.72 -16.05
CA ALA A 120 19.44 1.16 -14.67
C ALA A 120 19.79 0.06 -13.66
N TYR A 121 19.69 -1.20 -14.06
CA TYR A 121 20.14 -2.35 -13.27
C TYR A 121 21.65 -2.30 -12.98
N TYR A 122 22.46 -1.94 -13.98
CA TYR A 122 23.93 -1.93 -13.85
C TYR A 122 24.47 -0.66 -13.20
N SER A 123 23.68 0.42 -13.18
CA SER A 123 24.06 1.71 -12.60
C SER A 123 22.93 2.29 -11.73
N PRO A 124 22.55 1.62 -10.64
CA PRO A 124 21.37 1.97 -9.84
C PRO A 124 21.47 3.31 -9.12
N GLY A 125 22.68 3.90 -9.03
CA GLY A 125 22.91 5.24 -8.48
C GLY A 125 22.88 6.38 -9.51
N GLY A 126 22.64 6.09 -10.80
CA GLY A 126 22.61 7.08 -11.87
C GLY A 126 21.36 7.97 -11.86
N CYS A 127 21.45 9.10 -12.56
CA CYS A 127 20.29 9.94 -12.87
C CYS A 127 19.75 9.57 -14.26
N TYR A 128 18.46 9.26 -14.34
CA TYR A 128 17.75 8.82 -15.54
C TYR A 128 16.59 9.76 -15.85
N LYS A 129 16.30 9.94 -17.13
CA LYS A 129 15.16 10.72 -17.62
C LYS A 129 14.49 10.02 -18.79
N LEU A 130 13.17 9.84 -18.71
CA LEU A 130 12.40 9.40 -19.87
C LEU A 130 12.26 10.53 -20.88
N VAL A 131 12.55 10.23 -22.14
CA VAL A 131 12.31 11.14 -23.29
C VAL A 131 11.15 10.65 -24.17
N ALA A 132 10.70 9.42 -23.97
CA ALA A 132 9.48 8.85 -24.53
C ALA A 132 8.86 7.87 -23.52
N SER A 133 7.57 7.57 -23.68
CA SER A 133 6.94 6.47 -22.95
C SER A 133 7.54 5.12 -23.37
N VAL A 134 7.62 4.20 -22.41
CA VAL A 134 8.27 2.89 -22.58
C VAL A 134 7.23 1.79 -22.47
N ASP A 135 7.04 1.02 -23.53
CA ASP A 135 6.15 -0.15 -23.53
C ASP A 135 6.92 -1.43 -23.13
N LEU A 136 6.44 -2.12 -22.10
CA LEU A 136 6.99 -3.37 -21.58
C LEU A 136 6.19 -4.61 -22.02
N SER A 137 5.32 -4.48 -23.02
CA SER A 137 4.48 -5.57 -23.50
C SER A 137 5.30 -6.80 -23.93
N GLY A 138 4.82 -7.99 -23.55
CA GLY A 138 5.46 -9.27 -23.88
C GLY A 138 6.56 -9.71 -22.91
N ILE A 139 6.83 -8.93 -21.87
CA ILE A 139 7.88 -9.21 -20.88
C ILE A 139 7.22 -9.54 -19.55
N THR A 140 7.62 -10.66 -18.94
CA THR A 140 7.12 -11.10 -17.63
C THR A 140 8.28 -11.28 -16.66
N TRP A 141 8.45 -10.34 -15.73
CA TRP A 141 9.45 -10.48 -14.69
C TRP A 141 8.99 -11.44 -13.58
N SER A 142 9.93 -12.20 -13.02
CA SER A 142 9.71 -13.05 -11.84
C SER A 142 10.06 -12.37 -10.51
N ALA A 143 10.53 -11.12 -10.58
CA ALA A 143 10.89 -10.25 -9.47
C ALA A 143 10.71 -8.78 -9.90
N ALA A 144 11.14 -7.82 -9.08
CA ALA A 144 11.17 -6.43 -9.51
C ALA A 144 12.06 -6.20 -10.73
N ALA A 145 11.60 -5.37 -11.68
CA ALA A 145 12.35 -5.08 -12.91
C ALA A 145 13.70 -4.40 -12.62
N LEU A 146 13.71 -3.53 -11.60
CA LEU A 146 14.89 -2.89 -11.03
C LEU A 146 14.98 -3.24 -9.54
N PRO A 147 15.75 -4.28 -9.15
CA PRO A 147 15.72 -4.81 -7.78
C PRO A 147 16.07 -3.78 -6.69
N ALA A 148 17.00 -2.88 -6.97
CA ALA A 148 17.36 -1.79 -6.07
C ALA A 148 17.73 -0.53 -6.88
N PHE A 149 17.34 0.63 -6.37
CA PHE A 149 17.63 1.91 -6.99
C PHE A 149 18.00 2.97 -5.94
N ALA A 150 19.07 3.70 -6.20
CA ALA A 150 19.66 4.68 -5.28
C ALA A 150 19.78 6.08 -5.90
N GLY A 151 19.52 6.21 -7.20
CA GLY A 151 19.69 7.43 -7.98
C GLY A 151 18.43 8.27 -8.11
N VAL A 152 18.32 9.00 -9.23
CA VAL A 152 17.15 9.81 -9.58
C VAL A 152 16.53 9.26 -10.85
N PHE A 153 15.23 8.95 -10.82
CA PHE A 153 14.46 8.54 -11.98
C PHE A 153 13.38 9.59 -12.25
N ASP A 154 13.57 10.39 -13.31
CA ASP A 154 12.61 11.41 -13.74
C ASP A 154 11.81 10.88 -14.93
N GLY A 155 10.53 10.55 -14.69
CA GLY A 155 9.61 10.16 -15.74
C GLY A 155 9.31 11.31 -16.71
N ASN A 156 9.61 12.56 -16.36
CA ASN A 156 9.42 13.73 -17.22
C ASN A 156 7.99 13.83 -17.81
N GLY A 157 6.99 13.34 -17.07
CA GLY A 157 5.59 13.26 -17.49
C GLY A 157 5.25 12.08 -18.42
N GLN A 158 6.21 11.20 -18.70
CA GLN A 158 6.04 10.01 -19.51
C GLN A 158 5.62 8.79 -18.68
N THR A 159 5.22 7.74 -19.39
CA THR A 159 4.71 6.49 -18.83
C THR A 159 5.67 5.31 -19.07
N ILE A 160 5.64 4.37 -18.15
CA ILE A 160 6.06 2.98 -18.37
C ILE A 160 4.78 2.15 -18.43
N GLU A 161 4.57 1.43 -19.51
CA GLU A 161 3.30 0.78 -19.84
C GLU A 161 3.44 -0.75 -19.82
N ASN A 162 2.36 -1.44 -19.49
CA ASN A 162 2.23 -2.90 -19.61
C ASN A 162 3.23 -3.72 -18.76
N LEU A 163 3.69 -3.17 -17.63
CA LEU A 163 4.56 -3.88 -16.68
C LEU A 163 3.88 -5.18 -16.19
N THR A 164 4.43 -6.34 -16.52
CA THR A 164 3.90 -7.64 -16.06
C THR A 164 4.89 -8.34 -15.12
N ILE A 165 4.46 -8.60 -13.88
CA ILE A 165 5.26 -9.34 -12.89
C ILE A 165 4.47 -10.53 -12.39
N SER A 166 5.09 -11.72 -12.43
CA SER A 166 4.55 -12.97 -11.90
C SER A 166 5.61 -13.70 -11.08
N GLY A 167 5.70 -13.37 -9.79
CA GLY A 167 6.89 -13.68 -8.99
C GLY A 167 6.70 -13.77 -7.47
N LYS A 168 7.81 -13.78 -6.73
CA LYS A 168 7.87 -13.75 -5.25
C LYS A 168 8.81 -12.63 -4.77
N GLY A 169 8.83 -12.35 -3.46
CA GLY A 169 9.72 -11.36 -2.86
C GLY A 169 9.19 -9.92 -2.97
N LEU A 170 10.10 -8.95 -3.08
CA LEU A 170 9.76 -7.55 -3.28
C LEU A 170 9.42 -7.32 -4.76
N ILE A 171 8.17 -7.00 -5.06
CA ILE A 171 7.70 -6.84 -6.45
C ILE A 171 7.24 -5.41 -6.74
N GLY A 172 7.55 -4.96 -7.95
CA GLY A 172 7.26 -3.64 -8.50
C GLY A 172 8.19 -3.29 -9.65
N LEU A 173 8.02 -2.14 -10.28
CA LEU A 173 9.03 -1.59 -11.19
C LEU A 173 10.38 -1.50 -10.45
N PHE A 174 10.35 -0.99 -9.23
CA PHE A 174 11.48 -0.98 -8.31
C PHE A 174 11.26 -1.98 -7.16
N GLY A 175 12.26 -2.77 -6.81
CA GLY A 175 12.19 -3.63 -5.62
C GLY A 175 12.33 -2.78 -4.36
N TRP A 176 13.46 -2.07 -4.28
CA TRP A 176 13.82 -1.22 -3.15
C TRP A 176 14.34 0.15 -3.62
N LEU A 177 13.61 1.21 -3.30
CA LEU A 177 14.09 2.60 -3.38
C LEU A 177 14.90 2.94 -2.12
N GLN A 178 16.21 3.10 -2.28
CA GLN A 178 17.11 3.36 -1.16
C GLN A 178 16.98 4.78 -0.61
N LYS A 179 17.49 5.00 0.60
CA LYS A 179 17.55 6.32 1.22
C LYS A 179 18.27 7.32 0.31
N GLY A 180 17.59 8.43 0.00
CA GLY A 180 18.12 9.49 -0.85
C GLY A 180 17.82 9.31 -2.35
N SER A 181 17.28 8.16 -2.76
CA SER A 181 16.75 7.99 -4.11
C SER A 181 15.53 8.88 -4.35
N GLN A 182 15.29 9.23 -5.62
CA GLN A 182 14.10 9.97 -6.03
C GLN A 182 13.48 9.34 -7.27
N VAL A 183 12.18 9.10 -7.23
CA VAL A 183 11.36 8.78 -8.41
C VAL A 183 10.31 9.86 -8.56
N LYS A 184 10.25 10.51 -9.72
CA LYS A 184 9.33 11.64 -9.93
C LYS A 184 8.74 11.71 -11.31
N ASN A 185 7.56 12.33 -11.42
CA ASN A 185 6.88 12.64 -12.68
C ASN A 185 6.67 11.41 -13.57
N LEU A 186 6.32 10.26 -12.98
CA LEU A 186 6.27 8.98 -13.66
C LEU A 186 4.90 8.31 -13.48
N GLY A 187 4.32 7.88 -14.60
CA GLY A 187 3.19 6.96 -14.61
C GLY A 187 3.64 5.52 -14.86
N VAL A 188 3.16 4.54 -14.08
CA VAL A 188 3.25 3.12 -14.43
C VAL A 188 1.84 2.61 -14.73
N VAL A 189 1.54 2.42 -16.01
CA VAL A 189 0.18 2.29 -16.53
C VAL A 189 -0.06 0.88 -17.05
N ASP A 190 -1.28 0.38 -16.83
CA ASP A 190 -1.75 -0.93 -17.28
C ASP A 190 -0.85 -2.09 -16.79
N ALA A 191 -0.37 -1.97 -15.55
CA ALA A 191 0.45 -2.99 -14.94
C ALA A 191 -0.37 -4.22 -14.53
N ASN A 192 0.24 -5.40 -14.60
CA ASN A 192 -0.32 -6.65 -14.10
C ASN A 192 0.69 -7.33 -13.17
N VAL A 193 0.48 -7.17 -11.87
CA VAL A 193 1.38 -7.68 -10.82
C VAL A 193 0.67 -8.77 -10.04
N VAL A 194 1.17 -10.01 -10.14
CA VAL A 194 0.58 -11.18 -9.46
C VAL A 194 1.66 -11.96 -8.72
N GLY A 195 1.35 -12.39 -7.51
CA GLY A 195 2.29 -13.12 -6.64
C GLY A 195 2.82 -12.23 -5.53
N GLY A 196 4.03 -12.48 -5.06
CA GLY A 196 4.63 -11.74 -3.95
C GLY A 196 4.05 -12.10 -2.58
N ASP A 197 4.94 -12.15 -1.59
CA ASP A 197 4.66 -12.66 -0.25
C ASP A 197 5.19 -11.75 0.87
N TYR A 198 5.75 -10.59 0.53
CA TYR A 198 6.29 -9.65 1.51
C TYR A 198 5.94 -8.18 1.23
N GLU A 199 6.56 -7.54 0.25
CA GLU A 199 6.43 -6.10 -0.03
C GLU A 199 6.11 -5.86 -1.49
N ASN A 200 4.90 -5.39 -1.78
CA ASN A 200 4.34 -5.43 -3.13
C ASN A 200 3.68 -4.11 -3.47
N GLY A 201 4.22 -3.42 -4.47
CA GLY A 201 3.60 -2.24 -5.07
C GLY A 201 3.92 -2.15 -6.55
N ILE A 202 3.02 -1.59 -7.36
CA ILE A 202 3.26 -1.51 -8.81
C ILE A 202 4.49 -0.66 -9.10
N LEU A 203 4.65 0.48 -8.43
CA LEU A 203 5.84 1.30 -8.58
C LEU A 203 7.02 0.74 -7.78
N ALA A 204 6.81 0.48 -6.48
CA ALA A 204 7.86 -0.14 -5.69
C ALA A 204 7.37 -1.09 -4.59
N GLY A 205 8.15 -2.13 -4.32
CA GLY A 205 7.97 -2.98 -3.15
C GLY A 205 8.22 -2.19 -1.86
N CYS A 206 9.41 -1.62 -1.73
CA CYS A 206 9.85 -0.87 -0.55
C CYS A 206 10.37 0.53 -0.89
N ASN A 207 9.98 1.54 -0.11
CA ASN A 207 10.41 2.93 -0.26
C ASN A 207 11.07 3.50 1.01
N LEU A 208 12.35 3.88 0.90
CA LEU A 208 13.08 4.70 1.87
C LEU A 208 13.49 6.06 1.28
N GLY A 209 13.11 6.33 0.01
CA GLY A 209 13.44 7.53 -0.75
C GLY A 209 12.28 8.51 -0.90
N GLY A 210 12.34 9.33 -1.95
CA GLY A 210 11.26 10.26 -2.33
C GLY A 210 10.52 9.78 -3.57
N VAL A 211 9.19 9.72 -3.49
CA VAL A 211 8.29 9.43 -4.61
C VAL A 211 7.37 10.64 -4.78
N ILE A 212 7.47 11.34 -5.91
CA ILE A 212 6.86 12.67 -6.09
C ILE A 212 6.13 12.74 -7.43
N ASN A 213 4.85 13.12 -7.43
CA ASN A 213 4.09 13.28 -8.66
C ASN A 213 4.13 12.00 -9.53
N CYS A 214 3.88 10.86 -8.90
CA CYS A 214 3.87 9.55 -9.55
C CYS A 214 2.49 8.91 -9.46
N TYR A 215 2.15 8.06 -10.44
CA TYR A 215 0.88 7.37 -10.43
C TYR A 215 0.92 5.98 -11.02
N THR A 216 -0.04 5.14 -10.61
CA THR A 216 -0.20 3.77 -11.09
C THR A 216 -1.62 3.45 -11.54
N SER A 217 -1.73 2.56 -12.53
CA SER A 217 -2.98 1.89 -12.92
C SER A 217 -2.73 0.41 -13.22
N GLY A 218 -3.82 -0.36 -13.33
CA GLY A 218 -3.78 -1.79 -13.63
C GLY A 218 -4.27 -2.65 -12.46
N HIS A 219 -3.62 -3.79 -12.25
CA HIS A 219 -4.04 -4.84 -11.33
C HIS A 219 -2.87 -5.34 -10.49
N ILE A 220 -3.07 -5.43 -9.16
CA ILE A 220 -2.15 -6.10 -8.24
C ILE A 220 -2.87 -7.13 -7.37
N GLN A 221 -2.36 -8.36 -7.34
CA GLN A 221 -2.84 -9.43 -6.46
C GLN A 221 -1.68 -10.12 -5.73
N ALA A 222 -1.51 -9.83 -4.43
CA ALA A 222 -0.33 -10.22 -3.64
C ALA A 222 -0.60 -10.48 -2.14
N SER A 223 0.38 -11.04 -1.41
CA SER A 223 0.35 -11.24 0.05
C SER A 223 1.45 -10.43 0.76
N GLY A 224 1.25 -10.07 2.03
CA GLY A 224 2.17 -9.26 2.83
C GLY A 224 1.68 -7.81 2.94
N TYR A 225 2.50 -6.86 2.51
CA TYR A 225 2.16 -5.45 2.36
C TYR A 225 1.86 -5.17 0.90
N VAL A 226 0.64 -4.78 0.59
CA VAL A 226 0.14 -4.65 -0.79
C VAL A 226 -0.41 -3.25 -0.99
N GLY A 227 0.27 -2.46 -1.81
CA GLY A 227 -0.17 -1.13 -2.23
C GLY A 227 -0.37 -1.05 -3.73
N GLY A 228 -1.34 -0.25 -4.19
CA GLY A 228 -1.45 0.05 -5.61
C GLY A 228 -0.24 0.84 -6.17
N LEU A 229 0.49 1.57 -5.32
CA LEU A 229 1.72 2.28 -5.68
C LEU A 229 2.94 1.69 -4.96
N ILE A 230 2.92 1.66 -3.63
CA ILE A 230 4.05 1.25 -2.78
C ILE A 230 3.62 0.14 -1.82
N GLY A 231 4.39 -0.95 -1.72
CA GLY A 231 4.13 -1.99 -0.71
C GLY A 231 4.37 -1.48 0.71
N ASN A 232 5.60 -1.12 1.03
CA ASN A 232 6.04 -0.61 2.33
C ASN A 232 6.77 0.73 2.18
N ASN A 233 6.26 1.78 2.82
CA ASN A 233 6.92 3.08 2.93
C ASN A 233 7.61 3.18 4.29
N GLU A 234 8.92 2.93 4.34
CA GLU A 234 9.71 2.96 5.57
C GLU A 234 10.56 4.23 5.61
N ARG A 235 10.10 5.24 6.36
CA ARG A 235 10.77 6.55 6.47
C ARG A 235 10.96 7.29 5.14
N GLY A 236 10.31 6.82 4.08
CA GLY A 236 10.24 7.48 2.79
C GLY A 236 9.17 8.57 2.77
N SER A 237 9.21 9.37 1.71
CA SER A 237 8.21 10.41 1.42
C SER A 237 7.46 10.09 0.13
N ILE A 238 6.14 10.21 0.18
CA ILE A 238 5.23 10.02 -0.95
C ILE A 238 4.36 11.28 -1.03
N ILE A 239 4.52 12.05 -2.10
CA ILE A 239 3.94 13.39 -2.22
C ILE A 239 3.30 13.55 -3.61
N ASP A 240 2.10 14.10 -3.68
CA ASP A 240 1.37 14.35 -4.94
C ASP A 240 1.16 13.07 -5.77
N CYS A 241 0.98 11.92 -5.11
CA CYS A 241 0.90 10.63 -5.79
C CYS A 241 -0.50 10.03 -5.76
N HIS A 242 -0.82 9.20 -6.76
CA HIS A 242 -2.10 8.51 -6.77
C HIS A 242 -2.09 7.12 -7.41
N SER A 243 -3.13 6.34 -7.12
CA SER A 243 -3.34 5.02 -7.72
C SER A 243 -4.80 4.81 -8.10
N THR A 244 -5.00 4.33 -9.32
CA THR A 244 -6.29 3.86 -9.84
C THR A 244 -6.35 2.33 -9.94
N ALA A 245 -5.30 1.64 -9.49
CA ALA A 245 -5.16 0.20 -9.64
C ALA A 245 -6.21 -0.58 -8.84
N PHE A 246 -6.67 -1.70 -9.39
CA PHE A 246 -7.40 -2.71 -8.64
C PHE A 246 -6.42 -3.46 -7.72
N VAL A 247 -6.69 -3.45 -6.41
CA VAL A 247 -5.82 -4.05 -5.40
C VAL A 247 -6.54 -5.21 -4.72
N ARG A 248 -5.92 -6.39 -4.73
CA ARG A 248 -6.39 -7.55 -3.95
C ARG A 248 -5.25 -8.15 -3.14
N GLY A 249 -5.24 -7.87 -1.84
CA GLY A 249 -4.12 -8.22 -0.95
C GLY A 249 -4.49 -9.22 0.15
N GLY A 250 -3.49 -9.76 0.83
CA GLY A 250 -3.65 -10.40 2.15
C GLY A 250 -2.54 -9.92 3.08
N GLY A 251 -2.84 -9.55 4.33
CA GLY A 251 -1.97 -8.79 5.23
C GLY A 251 -2.40 -7.32 5.38
N ASP A 252 -1.50 -6.37 5.08
CA ASP A 252 -1.83 -4.93 5.06
C ASP A 252 -2.06 -4.47 3.62
N VAL A 253 -3.28 -4.05 3.32
CA VAL A 253 -3.75 -3.80 1.94
C VAL A 253 -4.23 -2.38 1.80
N GLY A 254 -3.58 -1.59 0.94
CA GLY A 254 -3.98 -0.22 0.64
C GLY A 254 -4.12 0.05 -0.85
N GLY A 255 -5.06 0.92 -1.23
CA GLY A 255 -5.20 1.33 -2.63
C GLY A 255 -3.99 2.10 -3.14
N LEU A 256 -3.24 2.77 -2.26
CA LEU A 256 -1.96 3.42 -2.58
C LEU A 256 -0.78 2.73 -1.90
N ILE A 257 -0.86 2.53 -0.58
CA ILE A 257 0.26 2.05 0.24
C ILE A 257 -0.18 0.86 1.10
N GLY A 258 0.54 -0.27 1.06
CA GLY A 258 0.25 -1.38 1.98
C GLY A 258 0.51 -0.98 3.43
N ARG A 259 1.75 -0.61 3.73
CA ARG A 259 2.19 -0.17 5.07
C ARG A 259 2.96 1.15 5.00
N ASN A 260 2.61 2.08 5.89
CA ASN A 260 3.40 3.30 6.14
C ASN A 260 4.06 3.21 7.52
N LEU A 261 5.39 3.23 7.59
CA LEU A 261 6.17 3.09 8.82
C LEU A 261 7.11 4.28 8.97
N ASP A 262 6.82 5.17 9.93
CA ASP A 262 7.58 6.43 10.13
C ASP A 262 7.69 7.29 8.85
N GLY A 263 6.86 7.04 7.84
CA GLY A 263 6.89 7.69 6.54
C GLY A 263 5.93 8.88 6.42
N ILE A 264 6.16 9.71 5.41
CA ILE A 264 5.33 10.88 5.07
C ILE A 264 4.49 10.55 3.84
N VAL A 265 3.18 10.80 3.94
CA VAL A 265 2.21 10.71 2.85
C VAL A 265 1.44 12.01 2.82
N ASP A 266 1.61 12.80 1.75
CA ASP A 266 1.01 14.13 1.65
C ASP A 266 0.40 14.37 0.27
N ASN A 267 -0.79 14.96 0.25
CA ASN A 267 -1.54 15.26 -0.98
C ASN A 267 -1.67 14.04 -1.91
N CYS A 268 -2.06 12.90 -1.34
CA CYS A 268 -2.11 11.62 -2.05
C CYS A 268 -3.54 11.07 -2.11
N HIS A 269 -3.85 10.30 -3.15
CA HIS A 269 -5.17 9.68 -3.24
C HIS A 269 -5.22 8.32 -3.92
N SER A 270 -6.32 7.60 -3.68
CA SER A 270 -6.64 6.36 -4.37
C SER A 270 -8.11 6.29 -4.77
N SER A 271 -8.37 5.77 -5.96
CA SER A 271 -9.73 5.61 -6.48
C SER A 271 -10.03 4.19 -6.98
N GLY A 272 -9.02 3.32 -7.01
CA GLY A 272 -9.19 1.91 -7.36
C GLY A 272 -9.88 1.11 -6.25
N SER A 273 -10.50 -0.02 -6.62
CA SER A 273 -11.13 -0.91 -5.64
C SER A 273 -10.10 -1.74 -4.88
N VAL A 274 -10.30 -1.89 -3.57
CA VAL A 274 -9.39 -2.57 -2.65
C VAL A 274 -10.10 -3.72 -1.95
N TYR A 275 -9.54 -4.92 -2.06
CA TYR A 275 -10.09 -6.15 -1.48
C TYR A 275 -9.06 -6.87 -0.61
N GLY A 276 -9.43 -7.19 0.63
CA GLY A 276 -8.72 -8.18 1.44
C GLY A 276 -8.95 -9.61 0.95
N ARG A 277 -8.18 -10.56 1.47
CA ARG A 277 -8.29 -12.00 1.17
C ARG A 277 -8.45 -12.87 2.42
N ASP A 278 -8.10 -12.35 3.59
CA ASP A 278 -8.23 -13.04 4.87
C ASP A 278 -8.98 -12.20 5.92
N VAL A 279 -9.54 -12.88 6.93
CA VAL A 279 -10.35 -12.28 8.00
C VAL A 279 -9.55 -11.44 9.01
N ASN A 280 -8.22 -11.49 8.92
CA ASN A 280 -7.30 -10.77 9.80
C ASN A 280 -6.60 -9.60 9.10
N ASP A 281 -6.94 -9.33 7.83
CA ASP A 281 -6.31 -8.29 7.05
C ASP A 281 -6.65 -6.89 7.59
N THR A 282 -5.69 -5.97 7.44
CA THR A 282 -5.96 -4.53 7.55
C THR A 282 -6.16 -3.98 6.15
N VAL A 283 -7.35 -3.46 5.87
CA VAL A 283 -7.71 -2.99 4.53
C VAL A 283 -8.06 -1.51 4.59
N GLY A 284 -7.30 -0.68 3.89
CA GLY A 284 -7.56 0.74 3.75
C GLY A 284 -7.77 1.14 2.30
N GLY A 285 -8.65 2.10 2.03
CA GLY A 285 -8.76 2.63 0.68
C GLY A 285 -7.47 3.31 0.22
N LEU A 286 -6.77 4.04 1.09
CA LEU A 286 -5.47 4.64 0.80
C LEU A 286 -4.32 3.79 1.37
N ILE A 287 -4.35 3.51 2.68
CA ILE A 287 -3.25 2.85 3.40
C ILE A 287 -3.77 1.65 4.20
N GLY A 288 -3.18 0.47 4.04
CA GLY A 288 -3.54 -0.69 4.86
C GLY A 288 -3.29 -0.44 6.34
N SER A 289 -2.02 -0.19 6.69
CA SER A 289 -1.62 0.10 8.07
C SER A 289 -0.63 1.28 8.18
N ASN A 290 -0.95 2.24 9.04
CA ASN A 290 -0.10 3.40 9.38
C ASN A 290 0.53 3.18 10.75
N HIS A 291 1.87 3.18 10.83
CA HIS A 291 2.62 2.69 11.98
C HIS A 291 3.74 3.62 12.45
N HIS A 292 3.98 3.58 13.76
CA HIS A 292 4.95 4.44 14.45
C HIS A 292 4.69 5.88 13.99
N GLN A 293 5.57 6.85 13.87
CA GLN A 293 5.13 8.23 13.63
C GLN A 293 4.75 8.54 12.17
N GLY A 294 4.18 7.57 11.45
CA GLY A 294 3.69 7.74 10.09
C GLY A 294 2.67 8.88 9.99
N ASN A 295 2.97 9.85 9.14
CA ASN A 295 2.19 11.08 8.97
C ASN A 295 1.46 11.05 7.62
N VAL A 296 0.14 11.15 7.68
CA VAL A 296 -0.75 11.16 6.52
C VAL A 296 -1.53 12.47 6.55
N SER A 297 -1.34 13.31 5.53
CA SER A 297 -2.00 14.61 5.44
C SER A 297 -2.58 14.90 4.07
N ASN A 298 -3.64 15.72 4.02
CA ASN A 298 -4.24 16.22 2.77
C ASN A 298 -4.61 15.10 1.78
N SER A 299 -4.99 13.93 2.29
CA SER A 299 -5.06 12.71 1.48
C SER A 299 -6.44 12.07 1.56
N TYR A 300 -6.85 11.40 0.48
CA TYR A 300 -8.20 10.87 0.38
C TYR A 300 -8.35 9.58 -0.42
N SER A 301 -9.49 8.94 -0.23
CA SER A 301 -9.88 7.74 -0.98
C SER A 301 -11.34 7.80 -1.41
N THR A 302 -11.62 7.25 -2.60
CA THR A 302 -12.99 7.25 -3.18
C THR A 302 -13.44 5.89 -3.72
N GLY A 303 -12.54 4.90 -3.76
CA GLY A 303 -12.83 3.56 -4.31
C GLY A 303 -13.70 2.70 -3.38
N VAL A 304 -14.06 1.50 -3.84
CA VAL A 304 -14.70 0.49 -2.98
C VAL A 304 -13.65 -0.17 -2.10
N VAL A 305 -13.92 -0.32 -0.81
CA VAL A 305 -13.03 -0.98 0.16
C VAL A 305 -13.75 -2.13 0.83
N CYS A 306 -13.28 -3.35 0.59
CA CYS A 306 -13.90 -4.56 1.10
C CYS A 306 -12.88 -5.45 1.85
N GLY A 307 -13.10 -5.64 3.15
CA GLY A 307 -12.51 -6.77 3.86
C GLY A 307 -13.26 -8.07 3.59
N ILE A 308 -12.79 -9.16 4.19
CA ILE A 308 -13.52 -10.44 4.15
C ILE A 308 -14.58 -10.47 5.24
N VAL A 309 -15.80 -10.88 4.86
CA VAL A 309 -16.89 -11.18 5.79
C VAL A 309 -16.82 -12.68 6.15
N SER A 310 -16.53 -12.99 7.43
CA SER A 310 -16.38 -14.37 7.91
C SER A 310 -17.72 -15.03 8.23
N ASP A 311 -17.82 -16.35 7.99
CA ASP A 311 -18.97 -17.20 8.28
C ASP A 311 -18.91 -17.94 9.65
N GLY A 312 -17.93 -17.68 10.54
CA GLY A 312 -18.13 -17.93 11.99
C GLY A 312 -17.03 -18.59 12.84
N ASP A 313 -15.79 -18.10 12.88
CA ASP A 313 -14.72 -18.67 13.76
C ASP A 313 -14.33 -17.87 15.03
N GLY A 314 -14.89 -16.66 15.23
CA GLY A 314 -14.86 -15.95 16.51
C GLY A 314 -13.51 -15.33 16.95
N ARG A 315 -12.44 -15.36 16.15
CA ARG A 315 -11.21 -14.59 16.42
C ARG A 315 -10.92 -13.63 15.28
N ARG A 316 -11.45 -12.41 15.38
CA ARG A 316 -11.50 -11.43 14.30
C ARG A 316 -10.64 -10.22 14.64
N TRP A 317 -9.49 -10.12 13.99
CA TRP A 317 -8.56 -8.99 14.15
C TRP A 317 -8.51 -8.07 12.94
N GLY A 318 -9.19 -8.45 11.85
CA GLY A 318 -9.31 -7.62 10.67
C GLY A 318 -9.92 -6.25 11.00
N SER A 319 -9.51 -5.26 10.22
CA SER A 319 -10.03 -3.90 10.30
C SER A 319 -10.12 -3.33 8.91
N VAL A 320 -11.20 -2.60 8.64
CA VAL A 320 -11.45 -2.02 7.32
C VAL A 320 -11.74 -0.55 7.48
N GLY A 321 -10.93 0.29 6.87
CA GLY A 321 -11.11 1.74 6.87
C GLY A 321 -11.27 2.26 5.46
N GLY A 322 -12.18 3.22 5.25
CA GLY A 322 -12.29 3.85 3.94
C GLY A 322 -11.00 4.54 3.51
N LEU A 323 -10.24 5.15 4.42
CA LEU A 323 -8.91 5.70 4.17
C LEU A 323 -7.79 4.79 4.70
N VAL A 324 -7.83 4.45 5.98
CA VAL A 324 -6.76 3.68 6.66
C VAL A 324 -7.34 2.47 7.41
N GLY A 325 -6.86 1.26 7.12
CA GLY A 325 -7.30 0.06 7.82
C GLY A 325 -7.00 0.14 9.32
N ALA A 326 -5.72 0.27 9.66
CA ALA A 326 -5.26 0.44 11.04
C ALA A 326 -4.30 1.64 11.20
N ASN A 327 -4.57 2.50 12.17
CA ASN A 327 -3.69 3.60 12.56
C ASN A 327 -3.05 3.31 13.93
N THR A 328 -1.82 2.80 13.91
CA THR A 328 -1.05 2.40 15.08
C THR A 328 0.03 3.44 15.39
N TYR A 329 -0.31 4.41 16.24
CA TYR A 329 0.57 5.52 16.66
C TYR A 329 0.92 6.54 15.58
N GLY A 330 0.29 6.44 14.42
CA GLY A 330 0.42 7.40 13.34
C GLY A 330 -0.58 8.55 13.44
N ARG A 331 -0.46 9.49 12.51
CA ARG A 331 -1.25 10.73 12.43
C ARG A 331 -1.97 10.81 11.10
N LEU A 332 -3.27 11.07 11.16
CA LEU A 332 -4.11 11.41 10.03
C LEU A 332 -4.64 12.82 10.26
N ILE A 333 -4.37 13.73 9.33
CA ILE A 333 -4.69 15.15 9.47
C ILE A 333 -5.23 15.70 8.15
N ASP A 334 -6.36 16.38 8.16
CA ASP A 334 -6.93 17.01 6.95
C ASP A 334 -7.16 15.96 5.83
N CYS A 335 -7.69 14.79 6.21
CA CYS A 335 -7.93 13.68 5.31
C CYS A 335 -9.43 13.35 5.21
N TYR A 336 -9.86 12.77 4.09
CA TYR A 336 -11.24 12.35 3.94
C TYR A 336 -11.42 11.05 3.16
N SER A 337 -12.58 10.42 3.32
CA SER A 337 -12.95 9.24 2.54
C SER A 337 -14.40 9.31 2.09
N THR A 338 -14.61 9.12 0.80
CA THR A 338 -15.95 8.92 0.22
C THR A 338 -16.17 7.46 -0.20
N SER A 339 -15.28 6.56 0.23
CA SER A 339 -15.31 5.14 -0.12
C SER A 339 -16.53 4.43 0.44
N THR A 340 -17.14 3.55 -0.35
CA THR A 340 -18.05 2.52 0.17
C THR A 340 -17.23 1.45 0.88
N VAL A 341 -17.52 1.22 2.15
CA VAL A 341 -16.74 0.33 3.02
C VAL A 341 -17.58 -0.85 3.48
N ALA A 342 -17.07 -2.06 3.25
CA ALA A 342 -17.68 -3.29 3.73
C ALA A 342 -16.63 -4.17 4.45
N GLY A 343 -17.01 -4.74 5.58
CA GLY A 343 -16.16 -5.65 6.34
C GLY A 343 -16.96 -6.45 7.36
N ASP A 344 -16.27 -7.09 8.30
CA ASP A 344 -16.92 -7.87 9.37
C ASP A 344 -16.81 -7.19 10.72
N ASN A 345 -15.57 -6.93 11.16
CA ASN A 345 -15.25 -6.31 12.45
C ASN A 345 -14.42 -5.03 12.25
N ASN A 346 -14.56 -4.06 13.16
CA ASN A 346 -13.83 -2.79 13.16
C ASN A 346 -13.85 -2.10 11.79
N VAL A 347 -15.03 -1.71 11.35
CA VAL A 347 -15.24 -1.08 10.04
C VAL A 347 -15.55 0.40 10.23
N GLY A 348 -14.71 1.26 9.65
CA GLY A 348 -14.88 2.71 9.69
C GLY A 348 -14.91 3.32 8.30
N GLY A 349 -15.74 4.32 8.07
CA GLY A 349 -15.73 5.04 6.79
C GLY A 349 -14.45 5.82 6.53
N LEU A 350 -13.66 6.13 7.58
CA LEU A 350 -12.30 6.69 7.46
C LEU A 350 -11.25 5.70 8.00
N VAL A 351 -11.38 5.27 9.25
CA VAL A 351 -10.38 4.42 9.94
C VAL A 351 -11.02 3.17 10.51
N GLY A 352 -10.51 1.99 10.18
CA GLY A 352 -11.02 0.74 10.76
C GLY A 352 -10.70 0.66 12.26
N ARG A 353 -9.42 0.80 12.61
CA ARG A 353 -8.94 0.75 14.00
C ARG A 353 -7.92 1.84 14.30
N ASN A 354 -8.10 2.56 15.41
CA ASN A 354 -7.20 3.61 15.87
C ASN A 354 -6.58 3.25 17.23
N GLY A 355 -5.25 3.25 17.28
CA GLY A 355 -4.47 2.86 18.46
C GLY A 355 -4.42 1.35 18.68
N ILE A 356 -3.33 0.88 19.30
CA ILE A 356 -3.19 -0.48 19.81
C ILE A 356 -2.51 -0.44 21.18
N SER A 357 -2.89 -1.37 22.06
CA SER A 357 -2.12 -1.64 23.28
C SER A 357 -0.87 -2.48 22.96
N GLY A 358 0.35 -2.00 23.29
CA GLY A 358 1.53 -2.85 23.15
C GLY A 358 2.91 -2.21 23.32
N TRP A 359 3.09 -0.95 22.95
CA TRP A 359 4.44 -0.37 22.84
C TRP A 359 4.62 0.90 23.69
N GLY A 360 4.80 0.70 25.00
CA GLY A 360 5.24 1.75 25.93
C GLY A 360 4.25 2.91 26.20
N PRO A 361 4.55 3.76 27.19
CA PRO A 361 3.77 4.97 27.47
C PRO A 361 4.05 6.07 26.44
N GLY A 362 3.00 6.80 26.01
CA GLY A 362 3.14 8.09 25.31
C GLY A 362 2.95 8.09 23.79
N LEU A 363 2.58 6.97 23.17
CA LEU A 363 2.24 6.90 21.75
C LEU A 363 0.74 6.65 21.59
N ALA A 364 0.06 7.50 20.81
CA ALA A 364 -1.36 7.42 20.50
C ALA A 364 -1.59 7.59 19.00
N GLY A 365 -2.54 6.85 18.43
CA GLY A 365 -3.01 7.12 17.07
C GLY A 365 -3.84 8.41 17.07
N ILE A 366 -3.49 9.37 16.22
CA ILE A 366 -4.16 10.68 16.13
C ILE A 366 -4.94 10.73 14.82
N VAL A 367 -6.23 11.08 14.92
CA VAL A 367 -7.09 11.41 13.78
C VAL A 367 -7.66 12.80 14.04
N ALA A 368 -7.34 13.78 13.21
CA ALA A 368 -7.73 15.16 13.43
C ALA A 368 -8.17 15.83 12.12
N ASN A 369 -9.22 16.65 12.19
CA ASN A 369 -9.71 17.42 11.04
C ASN A 369 -10.05 16.52 9.84
N CYS A 370 -10.73 15.40 10.08
CA CYS A 370 -11.03 14.43 9.04
C CYS A 370 -12.53 14.16 8.92
N CYS A 371 -12.95 13.70 7.74
CA CYS A 371 -14.34 13.35 7.51
C CYS A 371 -14.56 12.13 6.62
N SER A 372 -15.76 11.55 6.74
CA SER A 372 -16.20 10.45 5.88
C SER A 372 -17.66 10.57 5.49
N THR A 373 -17.96 10.15 4.26
CA THR A 373 -19.30 10.29 3.68
C THR A 373 -19.82 9.02 3.01
N GLY A 374 -18.94 8.06 2.68
CA GLY A 374 -19.31 6.82 2.01
C GLY A 374 -19.98 5.81 2.95
N GLU A 375 -20.87 4.98 2.39
CA GLU A 375 -21.65 3.99 3.15
C GLU A 375 -20.75 2.95 3.86
N VAL A 376 -21.13 2.58 5.09
CA VAL A 376 -20.41 1.60 5.92
C VAL A 376 -21.31 0.42 6.26
N SER A 377 -20.84 -0.79 5.95
CA SER A 377 -21.58 -2.04 6.23
C SER A 377 -20.69 -3.15 6.81
N GLY A 378 -21.29 -4.02 7.63
CA GLY A 378 -20.58 -5.10 8.31
C GLY A 378 -21.33 -5.68 9.50
N ASN A 379 -20.62 -6.22 10.50
CA ASN A 379 -21.23 -6.92 11.62
C ASN A 379 -21.01 -6.21 12.97
N THR A 380 -19.75 -6.12 13.44
CA THR A 380 -19.42 -5.68 14.81
C THR A 380 -18.48 -4.48 14.82
N SER A 381 -18.70 -3.51 15.73
CA SER A 381 -17.87 -2.30 15.89
C SER A 381 -17.76 -1.49 14.59
N LEU A 382 -18.89 -0.88 14.20
CA LEU A 382 -19.01 -0.07 13.00
C LEU A 382 -19.23 1.40 13.34
N GLY A 383 -18.49 2.27 12.67
CA GLY A 383 -18.74 3.71 12.73
C GLY A 383 -18.63 4.36 11.36
N GLY A 384 -19.38 5.44 11.17
CA GLY A 384 -19.30 6.17 9.93
C GLY A 384 -17.91 6.79 9.70
N LEU A 385 -17.19 7.18 10.76
CA LEU A 385 -15.79 7.59 10.71
C LEU A 385 -14.85 6.46 11.14
N LEU A 386 -15.15 5.81 12.27
CA LEU A 386 -14.23 4.92 12.96
C LEU A 386 -14.88 3.59 13.36
N GLY A 387 -14.23 2.45 13.08
CA GLY A 387 -14.66 1.17 13.65
C GLY A 387 -14.42 1.09 15.17
N CYS A 388 -13.14 1.14 15.58
CA CYS A 388 -12.73 1.04 16.98
C CYS A 388 -11.61 2.03 17.36
N ASN A 389 -11.78 2.75 18.48
CA ASN A 389 -10.73 3.54 19.14
C ASN A 389 -10.25 2.79 20.39
N GLU A 390 -9.00 2.33 20.43
CA GLU A 390 -8.48 1.61 21.61
C GLU A 390 -7.61 2.48 22.52
N LYS A 391 -6.68 3.24 21.92
CA LYS A 391 -5.68 4.06 22.61
C LYS A 391 -5.30 5.27 21.75
N GLY A 392 -6.31 5.88 21.16
CA GLY A 392 -6.15 6.94 20.19
C GLY A 392 -6.94 8.17 20.55
N ARG A 393 -6.57 9.28 19.94
CA ARG A 393 -7.21 10.58 20.09
C ARG A 393 -7.87 10.94 18.78
N ILE A 394 -9.14 11.33 18.86
CA ILE A 394 -9.94 11.73 17.70
C ILE A 394 -10.51 13.11 18.00
N ASP A 395 -10.13 14.10 17.20
CA ASP A 395 -10.59 15.47 17.38
C ASP A 395 -11.08 16.07 16.08
N ASN A 396 -12.06 16.95 16.18
CA ASN A 396 -12.49 17.76 15.04
C ASN A 396 -12.85 16.90 13.81
N CYS A 397 -13.63 15.84 14.00
CA CYS A 397 -13.94 14.90 12.93
C CYS A 397 -15.45 14.73 12.78
N TYR A 398 -15.89 14.38 11.57
CA TYR A 398 -17.31 14.09 11.38
C TYR A 398 -17.60 13.01 10.35
N SER A 399 -18.80 12.45 10.45
CA SER A 399 -19.30 11.48 9.48
C SER A 399 -20.74 11.78 9.06
N THR A 400 -20.98 11.77 7.76
CA THR A 400 -22.32 11.76 7.17
C THR A 400 -22.71 10.39 6.61
N ALA A 401 -21.86 9.38 6.81
CA ALA A 401 -22.03 8.04 6.26
C ALA A 401 -23.24 7.31 6.86
N ALA A 402 -24.03 6.65 6.01
CA ALA A 402 -25.00 5.66 6.47
C ALA A 402 -24.26 4.42 7.00
N VAL A 403 -24.64 3.93 8.17
CA VAL A 403 -23.99 2.80 8.86
C VAL A 403 -24.98 1.68 9.12
N THR A 404 -24.71 0.49 8.61
CA THR A 404 -25.55 -0.71 8.81
C THR A 404 -24.72 -1.88 9.34
N GLY A 405 -25.09 -2.40 10.52
CA GLY A 405 -24.49 -3.62 11.06
C GLY A 405 -25.37 -4.33 12.09
N ASP A 406 -24.75 -5.03 13.05
CA ASP A 406 -25.45 -5.85 14.05
C ASP A 406 -25.15 -5.37 15.49
N VAL A 407 -23.87 -5.32 15.87
CA VAL A 407 -23.41 -5.10 17.25
C VAL A 407 -22.44 -3.92 17.34
N GLN A 408 -22.64 -3.00 18.30
CA GLN A 408 -21.77 -1.84 18.53
C GLN A 408 -21.69 -0.93 17.31
N ILE A 409 -22.83 -0.32 16.95
CA ILE A 409 -22.98 0.49 15.74
C ILE A 409 -23.19 1.96 16.15
N GLY A 410 -22.31 2.85 15.68
CA GLY A 410 -22.42 4.29 15.92
C GLY A 410 -22.40 5.09 14.63
N GLY A 411 -23.00 6.29 14.63
CA GLY A 411 -22.92 7.18 13.47
C GLY A 411 -21.51 7.73 13.22
N LEU A 412 -20.73 7.96 14.29
CA LEU A 412 -19.31 8.33 14.20
C LEU A 412 -18.41 7.11 14.44
N GLY A 413 -18.61 6.41 15.56
CA GLY A 413 -17.70 5.38 16.04
C GLY A 413 -18.42 4.12 16.54
N GLY A 414 -17.92 2.94 16.17
CA GLY A 414 -18.47 1.69 16.71
C GLY A 414 -18.18 1.52 18.19
N ARG A 415 -16.88 1.41 18.51
CA ARG A 415 -16.38 1.24 19.89
C ARG A 415 -15.34 2.29 20.23
N ASN A 416 -15.42 2.85 21.43
CA ASN A 416 -14.47 3.82 21.96
C ASN A 416 -13.94 3.43 23.35
N GLU A 417 -12.62 3.44 23.54
CA GLU A 417 -11.93 3.17 24.80
C GLU A 417 -11.00 4.34 25.22
N ASP A 418 -10.95 5.42 24.46
CA ASP A 418 -10.08 6.58 24.71
C ASP A 418 -10.80 7.89 24.28
N SER A 419 -10.06 8.96 23.99
CA SER A 419 -10.58 10.31 23.82
C SER A 419 -11.20 10.58 22.45
N ILE A 420 -12.42 11.14 22.48
CA ILE A 420 -13.11 11.75 21.34
C ILE A 420 -13.56 13.15 21.74
N SER A 421 -13.18 14.16 20.96
CA SER A 421 -13.55 15.56 21.21
C SER A 421 -13.99 16.27 19.94
N ASN A 422 -14.92 17.22 20.05
CA ASN A 422 -15.34 18.08 18.92
C ASN A 422 -15.73 17.30 17.66
N CYS A 423 -16.48 16.22 17.82
CA CYS A 423 -16.88 15.37 16.70
C CYS A 423 -18.38 15.32 16.50
N TYR A 424 -18.83 15.01 15.29
CA TYR A 424 -20.26 14.79 15.07
C TYR A 424 -20.64 13.76 14.00
N SER A 425 -21.88 13.26 14.08
CA SER A 425 -22.46 12.37 13.07
C SER A 425 -23.86 12.80 12.63
N THR A 426 -24.16 12.60 11.35
CA THR A 426 -25.48 12.90 10.74
C THR A 426 -26.01 11.78 9.86
N GLY A 427 -25.26 10.71 9.64
CA GLY A 427 -25.72 9.57 8.84
C GLY A 427 -26.77 8.71 9.56
N THR A 428 -27.58 7.99 8.78
CA THR A 428 -28.53 7.00 9.30
C THR A 428 -27.78 5.84 9.96
N VAL A 429 -28.31 5.32 11.06
CA VAL A 429 -27.67 4.23 11.83
C VAL A 429 -28.65 3.08 12.02
N ALA A 430 -28.28 1.88 11.58
CA ALA A 430 -29.06 0.65 11.73
C ALA A 430 -28.24 -0.47 12.36
N GLY A 431 -28.75 -1.06 13.44
CA GLY A 431 -28.16 -2.19 14.15
C GLY A 431 -29.15 -2.83 15.14
N ASN A 432 -28.71 -3.87 15.85
CA ASN A 432 -29.55 -4.63 16.79
C ASN A 432 -29.12 -4.50 18.25
N ILE A 433 -27.81 -4.45 18.53
CA ILE A 433 -27.24 -4.46 19.89
C ILE A 433 -26.24 -3.32 20.01
N ASP A 434 -26.32 -2.54 21.11
CA ASP A 434 -25.42 -1.41 21.38
C ASP A 434 -25.37 -0.43 20.19
N VAL A 435 -26.50 0.20 19.91
CA VAL A 435 -26.67 1.13 18.78
C VAL A 435 -26.81 2.55 19.30
N GLY A 436 -26.01 3.48 18.77
CA GLY A 436 -26.04 4.88 19.20
C GLY A 436 -25.91 5.87 18.06
N GLY A 437 -26.49 7.05 18.22
CA GLY A 437 -26.42 8.11 17.21
C GLY A 437 -24.99 8.58 16.93
N LEU A 438 -24.15 8.68 17.97
CA LEU A 438 -22.71 8.97 17.84
C LEU A 438 -21.86 7.71 17.99
N LEU A 439 -22.01 7.00 19.11
CA LEU A 439 -21.21 5.83 19.46
C LEU A 439 -22.06 4.62 19.81
N GLY A 440 -21.69 3.45 19.27
CA GLY A 440 -22.30 2.17 19.62
C GLY A 440 -21.93 1.70 21.02
N HIS A 441 -20.66 1.85 21.42
CA HIS A 441 -20.16 1.52 22.75
C HIS A 441 -19.03 2.48 23.16
N SER A 442 -19.02 2.92 24.42
CA SER A 442 -17.93 3.76 24.93
C SER A 442 -17.56 3.42 26.37
N ARG A 443 -16.26 3.38 26.63
CA ARG A 443 -15.63 3.42 27.96
C ARG A 443 -14.60 4.54 28.09
N GLY A 444 -14.27 5.20 26.99
CA GLY A 444 -13.42 6.37 26.94
C GLY A 444 -14.19 7.68 27.09
N ASP A 445 -13.45 8.78 27.22
CA ASP A 445 -13.99 10.11 27.39
C ASP A 445 -14.51 10.66 26.05
N VAL A 446 -15.73 11.21 26.08
CA VAL A 446 -16.38 11.83 24.93
C VAL A 446 -16.84 13.21 25.34
N THR A 447 -16.28 14.23 24.71
CA THR A 447 -16.48 15.64 25.07
C THR A 447 -16.90 16.45 23.85
N ASP A 448 -17.78 17.43 24.05
CA ASP A 448 -18.15 18.45 23.04
C ASP A 448 -18.50 17.85 21.66
N SER A 449 -19.18 16.70 21.68
CA SER A 449 -19.47 15.91 20.49
C SER A 449 -20.97 15.62 20.36
N PHE A 450 -21.48 15.63 19.14
CA PHE A 450 -22.90 15.70 18.86
C PHE A 450 -23.38 14.70 17.81
N TRP A 451 -24.64 14.30 17.86
CA TRP A 451 -25.26 13.63 16.71
C TRP A 451 -26.62 14.22 16.43
N ASP A 452 -27.02 14.14 15.17
CA ASP A 452 -28.36 14.54 14.75
C ASP A 452 -29.37 13.43 15.05
N ILE A 453 -30.34 13.70 15.93
CA ILE A 453 -31.36 12.72 16.35
C ILE A 453 -32.42 12.43 15.26
N GLU A 454 -32.59 13.35 14.31
CA GLU A 454 -33.61 13.27 13.26
C GLU A 454 -33.08 12.48 12.07
N THR A 455 -31.83 12.72 11.65
CA THR A 455 -31.23 12.00 10.52
C THR A 455 -30.67 10.63 10.90
N SER A 456 -30.13 10.48 12.12
CA SER A 456 -29.67 9.16 12.60
C SER A 456 -30.81 8.17 12.83
N GLY A 457 -32.01 8.69 13.15
CA GLY A 457 -33.16 7.92 13.60
C GLY A 457 -33.04 7.45 15.05
N LEU A 458 -32.08 7.97 15.83
CA LEU A 458 -31.76 7.52 17.19
C LEU A 458 -31.82 8.65 18.21
N THR A 459 -32.42 8.36 19.36
CA THR A 459 -32.57 9.31 20.48
C THR A 459 -31.55 9.08 21.61
N SER A 460 -30.66 8.09 21.47
CA SER A 460 -29.64 7.74 22.47
C SER A 460 -28.30 7.39 21.84
N SER A 461 -27.24 7.47 22.64
CA SER A 461 -25.86 7.12 22.28
C SER A 461 -25.06 6.80 23.54
N TYR A 462 -23.97 6.04 23.42
CA TYR A 462 -23.06 5.76 24.56
C TYR A 462 -22.16 6.95 24.94
N GLY A 463 -22.17 8.01 24.13
CA GLY A 463 -21.47 9.26 24.39
C GLY A 463 -21.94 10.39 23.48
N GLY A 464 -21.52 11.62 23.81
CA GLY A 464 -21.95 12.84 23.13
C GLY A 464 -23.33 13.34 23.57
N THR A 465 -23.83 14.37 22.88
CA THR A 465 -25.18 14.94 23.10
C THR A 465 -26.00 14.94 21.81
N GLY A 466 -27.22 14.43 21.87
CA GLY A 466 -28.14 14.46 20.73
C GLY A 466 -28.72 15.86 20.52
N LYS A 467 -28.77 16.29 19.26
CA LYS A 467 -29.28 17.58 18.82
C LYS A 467 -30.24 17.38 17.65
N THR A 468 -31.23 18.26 17.52
CA THR A 468 -32.09 18.33 16.32
C THR A 468 -31.28 18.83 15.12
N THR A 469 -31.77 18.61 13.90
CA THR A 469 -31.15 19.17 12.69
C THR A 469 -31.05 20.69 12.76
N GLY A 470 -32.08 21.37 13.27
CA GLY A 470 -32.05 22.82 13.46
C GLY A 470 -30.92 23.28 14.39
N GLU A 471 -30.74 22.61 15.53
CA GLU A 471 -29.64 22.91 16.47
C GLU A 471 -28.26 22.59 15.85
N MET A 472 -28.15 21.47 15.12
CA MET A 472 -26.92 21.09 14.43
C MET A 472 -26.56 22.02 13.26
N GLN A 473 -27.49 22.84 12.80
CA GLN A 473 -27.29 23.87 11.78
C GLN A 473 -27.15 25.28 12.37
N THR A 474 -27.10 25.39 13.70
CA THR A 474 -26.98 26.65 14.43
C THR A 474 -25.58 26.79 15.02
N PRO A 475 -24.80 27.84 14.69
CA PRO A 475 -23.43 28.05 15.18
C PRO A 475 -23.30 28.05 16.70
N ASP A 476 -24.24 28.69 17.41
CA ASP A 476 -24.23 28.81 18.88
C ASP A 476 -24.13 27.45 19.58
N THR A 477 -24.72 26.39 19.01
CA THR A 477 -24.65 25.01 19.54
C THR A 477 -23.20 24.56 19.74
N PHE A 478 -22.31 24.92 18.82
CA PHE A 478 -20.92 24.49 18.80
C PHE A 478 -20.00 25.50 19.50
N LEU A 479 -20.28 26.81 19.36
CA LEU A 479 -19.54 27.85 20.07
C LEU A 479 -19.67 27.74 21.59
N GLU A 480 -20.86 27.40 22.10
CA GLU A 480 -21.08 27.14 23.53
C GLU A 480 -20.31 25.92 24.03
N ALA A 481 -19.98 24.98 23.13
CA ALA A 481 -19.19 23.79 23.40
C ALA A 481 -17.68 23.99 23.19
N GLY A 482 -17.25 25.22 22.86
CA GLY A 482 -15.83 25.56 22.73
C GLY A 482 -15.23 25.21 21.36
N TRP A 483 -16.04 24.99 20.32
CA TRP A 483 -15.52 24.77 18.97
C TRP A 483 -14.96 26.08 18.39
N ASP A 484 -13.85 25.96 17.67
CA ASP A 484 -13.12 27.06 17.05
C ASP A 484 -13.60 27.26 15.59
N PHE A 485 -14.38 28.31 15.35
CA PHE A 485 -14.95 28.63 14.04
C PHE A 485 -14.16 29.76 13.35
N ILE A 486 -14.25 29.82 12.01
CA ILE A 486 -13.76 30.99 11.28
C ILE A 486 -14.42 32.28 11.80
N ASP A 487 -13.64 33.36 11.83
CA ASP A 487 -14.08 34.71 12.18
C ASP A 487 -14.55 34.90 13.65
N GLU A 488 -14.17 34.01 14.56
CA GLU A 488 -14.27 34.21 16.02
C GLU A 488 -12.90 34.07 16.72
N THR A 489 -12.79 34.54 17.97
CA THR A 489 -11.52 34.47 18.73
C THR A 489 -11.74 34.10 20.20
N ALA A 490 -12.95 33.68 20.56
CA ALA A 490 -13.33 33.30 21.92
C ALA A 490 -12.78 31.91 22.27
N ASN A 491 -12.73 30.99 21.30
CA ASN A 491 -12.39 29.58 21.54
C ASN A 491 -11.11 29.10 20.83
N GLY A 492 -10.45 29.95 20.05
CA GLY A 492 -9.21 29.61 19.36
C GLY A 492 -8.80 30.69 18.36
N THR A 493 -7.71 30.41 17.65
CA THR A 493 -7.30 31.17 16.44
C THR A 493 -6.88 30.23 15.31
N GLU A 494 -7.11 28.92 15.49
CA GLU A 494 -6.78 27.88 14.55
C GLU A 494 -7.81 27.82 13.41
N ASP A 495 -9.01 28.36 13.62
CA ASP A 495 -10.14 28.42 12.71
C ASP A 495 -10.43 27.02 12.10
N VAL A 496 -10.89 26.07 12.91
CA VAL A 496 -11.03 24.68 12.44
C VAL A 496 -12.29 24.49 11.60
N TRP A 497 -13.38 25.15 11.98
CA TRP A 497 -14.71 24.91 11.45
C TRP A 497 -15.29 26.13 10.73
N TRP A 498 -16.19 25.90 9.79
CA TRP A 498 -17.12 26.89 9.28
C TRP A 498 -18.50 26.28 9.13
N ILE A 499 -19.56 27.09 9.10
CA ILE A 499 -20.92 26.60 8.96
C ILE A 499 -21.76 27.56 8.11
N PRO A 500 -22.48 27.08 7.08
CA PRO A 500 -23.51 27.86 6.41
C PRO A 500 -24.80 27.80 7.25
N GLU A 501 -24.92 28.73 8.22
CA GLU A 501 -26.00 28.77 9.21
C GLU A 501 -27.39 28.55 8.59
N GLY A 502 -28.13 27.60 9.17
CA GLY A 502 -29.49 27.24 8.76
C GLY A 502 -29.61 26.55 7.40
N GLN A 503 -28.49 26.24 6.73
CA GLN A 503 -28.48 25.58 5.41
C GLN A 503 -27.81 24.21 5.44
N ASP A 504 -26.71 24.06 6.19
CA ASP A 504 -25.95 22.82 6.31
C ASP A 504 -25.30 22.71 7.69
N TYR A 505 -24.71 21.55 7.98
CA TYR A 505 -23.92 21.27 9.18
C TYR A 505 -22.55 21.96 9.11
N PRO A 506 -21.81 22.03 10.24
CA PRO A 506 -20.40 22.44 10.21
C PRO A 506 -19.60 21.68 9.16
N ARG A 507 -18.55 22.30 8.65
CA ARG A 507 -17.59 21.72 7.72
C ARG A 507 -16.20 22.15 8.15
N LEU A 508 -15.22 21.32 7.86
CA LEU A 508 -13.83 21.64 8.15
C LEU A 508 -13.39 22.79 7.25
N ARG A 509 -12.58 23.70 7.78
CA ARG A 509 -12.16 24.91 7.06
C ARG A 509 -11.52 24.58 5.72
N TRP A 510 -10.70 23.53 5.64
CA TRP A 510 -10.03 23.15 4.40
C TRP A 510 -11.02 22.78 3.29
N GLU A 511 -12.26 22.41 3.62
CA GLU A 511 -13.34 22.14 2.65
C GLU A 511 -13.93 23.41 2.01
N SER A 512 -13.75 24.59 2.62
CA SER A 512 -14.26 25.87 2.09
C SER A 512 -13.50 26.38 0.86
N SER A 513 -12.38 25.74 0.51
CA SER A 513 -11.38 26.22 -0.45
C SER A 513 -11.68 25.89 -1.92
N ASN A 514 -12.88 25.41 -2.27
CA ASN A 514 -13.27 25.05 -3.64
C ASN A 514 -14.18 26.08 -4.31
#